data_AF-A0A3N5N9H7-F1
#
_entry.id   AF-A0A3N5N9H7-F1
#
_cell.length_a   1.000
_cell.length_b   1.000
_cell.length_c   1.000
_cell.angle_alpha   90.00
_cell.angle_beta   90.00
_cell.angle_gamma   90.00
#
_symmetry.space_group_name_H-M   'P 1'
#
loop_
_entity.id
_entity.type
_entity.pdbx_description
1 polymer ?
#
loop_
_entity_poly.entity_id
_entity_poly.type
_entity_poly.pdbx_seq_one_letter_code
_entity_poly.pdbx_strand_id
1 'polypeptide(L)'
;MKHGTQSPPSRRAQRGAALIIALVFFALIGVSTVLALARGRSDDAERERRTHQALAEAKAALIGFAAAMPFSVAEPEKRLGDLPCPDRDDDGVADPPCSTVATRLGRLPWRTLGLADLRDGDGERLWYAVSVGFKNNPRTACASPQDTGCINSDSTGSITVRDPSNALVHDGRARVNGTATEFNYSAAIAVVIGPGAVLTRQGGAAQARDDAASMSNPVNYLDTAFSEDNANFVDHDDTNGFISGPIRSASGDVILNDRIAILTYQDLVPLLEKRVVREVSSCLDQYATANGGRYPWASDTSGNAFDNFADKSGFRAGRVPDGLRPDPLASPPFVPTASQALTDTRSDSNDTMVNAWPAASCNLGYHNWRWWNEWKLHVFYSVADAYKPAPIPPDAAAVAPACGSCLGLSTPTGTVPEARYFVAVGGRRLVSVNAGQPRSVAGDLANPANFLEGENVFGALTPDWFAIAAATGSFNDVAGYR
;
A
#
# COMPACT_ATOMS: atom_id res chain seq x y z
N MET A 1 -11.48 -59.57 -98.80
CA MET A 1 -11.51 -58.09 -98.72
C MET A 1 -12.29 -57.65 -97.49
N LYS A 2 -11.59 -57.13 -96.48
CA LYS A 2 -11.98 -56.00 -95.61
C LYS A 2 -10.84 -55.80 -94.61
N HIS A 3 -10.01 -54.79 -94.89
CA HIS A 3 -8.90 -54.35 -94.06
C HIS A 3 -9.41 -53.74 -92.74
N GLY A 4 -8.73 -54.06 -91.64
CA GLY A 4 -8.93 -53.41 -90.35
C GLY A 4 -8.36 -52.00 -90.31
N THR A 5 -8.95 -51.15 -89.48
CA THR A 5 -8.37 -49.88 -89.01
C THR A 5 -8.81 -49.67 -87.56
N GLN A 6 -7.93 -50.00 -86.61
CA GLN A 6 -8.04 -49.53 -85.22
C GLN A 6 -7.48 -48.10 -85.15
N SER A 7 -8.26 -47.18 -84.61
CA SER A 7 -7.82 -45.80 -84.32
C SER A 7 -7.06 -45.76 -82.99
N PRO A 8 -5.94 -45.03 -82.86
CA PRO A 8 -5.18 -44.96 -81.62
C PRO A 8 -5.82 -43.98 -80.62
N PRO A 9 -5.69 -44.18 -79.30
CA PRO A 9 -6.13 -43.20 -78.31
C PRO A 9 -5.19 -41.99 -78.31
N SER A 10 -5.75 -40.79 -78.50
CA SER A 10 -5.02 -39.54 -78.33
C SER A 10 -4.70 -39.30 -76.85
N ARG A 11 -3.48 -39.58 -76.42
CA ARG A 11 -2.96 -39.06 -75.14
C ARG A 11 -2.66 -37.58 -75.30
N ARG A 12 -3.63 -36.71 -74.99
CA ARG A 12 -3.35 -35.28 -74.81
C ARG A 12 -2.46 -35.10 -73.59
N ALA A 13 -1.36 -34.38 -73.77
CA ALA A 13 -0.40 -34.04 -72.73
C ALA A 13 -1.02 -33.09 -71.68
N GLN A 14 -1.66 -33.65 -70.66
CA GLN A 14 -1.95 -32.94 -69.40
C GLN A 14 -0.74 -33.04 -68.48
N ARG A 15 0.33 -32.29 -68.75
CA ARG A 15 1.51 -32.22 -67.86
C ARG A 15 1.85 -30.82 -67.33
N GLY A 16 1.21 -29.76 -67.85
CA GLY A 16 1.44 -28.37 -67.40
C GLY A 16 0.38 -27.83 -66.43
N ALA A 17 -0.92 -28.07 -66.71
CA ALA A 17 -2.01 -27.52 -65.89
C ALA A 17 -2.05 -28.11 -64.47
N ALA A 18 -1.73 -29.39 -64.31
CA ALA A 18 -1.72 -30.05 -63.00
C ALA A 18 -0.67 -29.45 -62.06
N LEU A 19 0.51 -29.07 -62.59
CA LEU A 19 1.57 -28.45 -61.80
C LEU A 19 1.16 -27.04 -61.36
N ILE A 20 0.57 -26.25 -62.26
CA ILE A 20 0.09 -24.90 -61.95
C ILE A 20 -1.05 -24.94 -60.93
N ILE A 21 -2.00 -25.87 -61.10
CA ILE A 21 -3.09 -26.06 -60.14
C ILE A 21 -2.53 -26.48 -58.76
N ALA A 22 -1.59 -27.43 -58.71
CA ALA A 22 -0.93 -27.81 -57.46
C ALA A 22 -0.19 -26.63 -56.80
N LEU A 23 0.55 -25.83 -57.58
CA LEU A 23 1.27 -24.65 -57.08
C LEU A 23 0.32 -23.59 -56.51
N VAL A 24 -0.79 -23.32 -57.19
CA VAL A 24 -1.85 -22.43 -56.70
C VAL A 24 -2.48 -23.00 -55.43
N PHE A 25 -2.73 -24.31 -55.37
CA PHE A 25 -3.28 -24.96 -54.19
C PHE A 25 -2.35 -24.86 -52.99
N PHE A 26 -1.05 -25.13 -53.17
CA PHE A 26 -0.04 -24.97 -52.12
C PHE A 26 0.15 -23.52 -51.72
N ALA A 27 0.06 -22.56 -52.65
CA ALA A 27 0.11 -21.14 -52.34
C ALA A 27 -1.11 -20.70 -51.51
N LEU A 28 -2.30 -21.17 -51.84
CA LEU A 28 -3.52 -20.87 -51.08
C LEU A 28 -3.48 -21.49 -49.67
N ILE A 29 -3.00 -22.72 -49.53
CA ILE A 29 -2.76 -23.35 -48.22
C ILE A 29 -1.69 -22.60 -47.44
N GLY A 30 -0.60 -22.18 -48.09
CA GLY A 30 0.47 -21.39 -47.49
C GLY A 30 -0.03 -20.05 -46.95
N VAL A 31 -0.82 -19.32 -47.75
CA VAL A 31 -1.43 -18.04 -47.34
C VAL A 31 -2.44 -18.25 -46.21
N SER A 32 -3.30 -19.28 -46.28
CA SER A 32 -4.30 -19.53 -45.24
C SER A 32 -3.66 -19.93 -43.90
N THR A 33 -2.60 -20.75 -43.93
CA THR A 33 -1.84 -21.16 -42.75
C THR A 33 -1.09 -19.99 -42.12
N VAL A 34 -0.41 -19.16 -42.92
CA VAL A 34 0.23 -17.93 -42.42
C VAL A 34 -0.79 -16.97 -41.81
N LEU A 35 -1.96 -16.79 -42.45
CA LEU A 35 -3.01 -15.90 -41.93
C LEU A 35 -3.65 -16.44 -40.65
N ALA A 36 -3.85 -17.76 -40.54
CA ALA A 36 -4.35 -18.40 -39.33
C ALA A 36 -3.35 -18.27 -38.16
N LEU A 37 -2.06 -18.49 -38.42
CA LEU A 37 -0.99 -18.31 -37.42
C LEU A 37 -0.84 -16.85 -36.98
N ALA A 38 -1.01 -15.90 -37.90
CA ALA A 38 -0.97 -14.47 -37.59
C ALA A 38 -2.17 -14.04 -36.73
N ARG A 39 -3.38 -14.54 -37.04
CA ARG A 39 -4.60 -14.29 -36.26
C ARG A 39 -4.53 -14.87 -34.85
N GLY A 40 -4.05 -16.11 -34.70
CA GLY A 40 -3.89 -16.72 -33.38
C GLY A 40 -2.97 -15.90 -32.47
N ARG A 41 -1.84 -15.39 -33.01
CA ARG A 41 -0.92 -14.51 -32.27
C ARG A 41 -1.55 -13.17 -31.90
N SER A 42 -2.35 -12.57 -32.78
CA SER A 42 -3.05 -11.32 -32.45
C SER A 42 -4.10 -11.52 -31.36
N ASP A 43 -4.80 -12.65 -31.38
CA ASP A 43 -5.82 -12.96 -30.39
C ASP A 43 -5.20 -13.23 -29.01
N ASP A 44 -4.08 -13.96 -28.96
CA ASP A 44 -3.33 -14.20 -27.72
C ASP A 44 -2.81 -12.90 -27.11
N ALA A 45 -2.22 -12.03 -27.92
CA ALA A 45 -1.71 -10.73 -27.49
C ALA A 45 -2.85 -9.81 -26.98
N GLU A 46 -4.02 -9.86 -27.63
CA GLU A 46 -5.19 -9.11 -27.20
C GLU A 46 -5.75 -9.63 -25.88
N ARG A 47 -5.80 -10.96 -25.67
CA ARG A 47 -6.20 -11.55 -24.39
C ARG A 47 -5.24 -11.15 -23.27
N GLU A 48 -3.93 -11.26 -23.51
CA GLU A 48 -2.91 -10.81 -22.54
C GLU A 48 -3.05 -9.32 -22.21
N ARG A 49 -3.28 -8.47 -23.22
CA ARG A 49 -3.53 -7.05 -23.02
C ARG A 49 -4.75 -6.80 -22.13
N ARG A 50 -5.86 -7.50 -22.36
CA ARG A 50 -7.08 -7.39 -21.53
C ARG A 50 -6.82 -7.83 -20.09
N THR A 51 -6.15 -8.97 -19.89
CA THR A 51 -5.76 -9.45 -18.56
C THR A 51 -4.93 -8.39 -17.83
N HIS A 52 -3.90 -7.83 -18.45
CA HIS A 52 -3.08 -6.80 -17.82
C HIS A 52 -3.86 -5.52 -17.48
N GLN A 53 -4.81 -5.11 -18.33
CA GLN A 53 -5.66 -3.96 -18.04
C GLN A 53 -6.58 -4.21 -16.85
N ALA A 54 -7.26 -5.36 -16.81
CA ALA A 54 -8.13 -5.73 -15.71
C ALA A 54 -7.37 -5.82 -14.38
N LEU A 55 -6.19 -6.44 -14.40
CA LEU A 55 -5.30 -6.53 -13.24
C LEU A 55 -4.81 -5.16 -12.75
N ALA A 56 -4.44 -4.26 -13.68
CA ALA A 56 -4.01 -2.90 -13.33
C ALA A 56 -5.15 -2.07 -12.72
N GLU A 57 -6.36 -2.18 -13.27
CA GLU A 57 -7.55 -1.50 -12.75
C GLU A 57 -7.92 -2.00 -11.35
N ALA A 58 -7.91 -3.32 -11.14
CA ALA A 58 -8.13 -3.93 -9.84
C ALA A 58 -7.09 -3.47 -8.80
N LYS A 59 -5.80 -3.48 -9.16
CA LYS A 59 -4.72 -2.97 -8.29
C LYS A 59 -4.93 -1.49 -7.93
N ALA A 60 -5.27 -0.65 -8.91
CA ALA A 60 -5.51 0.77 -8.68
C ALA A 60 -6.72 1.00 -7.75
N ALA A 61 -7.78 0.20 -7.89
CA ALA A 61 -8.95 0.28 -7.03
C ALA A 61 -8.65 -0.13 -5.58
N LEU A 62 -7.82 -1.17 -5.37
CA LEU A 62 -7.36 -1.56 -4.04
C LEU A 62 -6.54 -0.45 -3.37
N ILE A 63 -5.63 0.19 -4.11
CA ILE A 63 -4.87 1.36 -3.63
C ILE A 63 -5.82 2.50 -3.25
N GLY A 64 -6.77 2.80 -4.14
CA GLY A 64 -7.78 3.84 -3.92
C GLY A 64 -8.63 3.56 -2.67
N PHE A 65 -9.12 2.33 -2.52
CA PHE A 65 -9.89 1.89 -1.35
C PHE A 65 -9.11 2.09 -0.06
N ALA A 66 -7.87 1.60 0.00
CA ALA A 66 -7.02 1.68 1.17
C ALA A 66 -6.64 3.13 1.57
N ALA A 67 -6.45 4.01 0.58
CA ALA A 67 -6.09 5.41 0.80
C ALA A 67 -7.30 6.34 1.06
N ALA A 68 -8.49 5.96 0.60
CA ALA A 68 -9.72 6.76 0.70
C ALA A 68 -10.48 6.58 2.02
N MET A 69 -9.98 5.76 2.95
CA MET A 69 -10.64 5.48 4.22
C MET A 69 -11.01 6.78 4.96
N PRO A 70 -12.29 6.96 5.33
CA PRO A 70 -12.74 8.18 5.98
C PRO A 70 -12.27 8.21 7.42
N PHE A 71 -11.70 9.33 7.83
CA PHE A 71 -11.48 9.62 9.25
C PHE A 71 -12.75 10.24 9.82
N SER A 72 -13.66 9.40 10.29
CA SER A 72 -14.86 9.83 11.01
C SER A 72 -14.87 9.33 12.45
N VAL A 73 -15.27 10.20 13.38
CA VAL A 73 -15.53 9.83 14.78
C VAL A 73 -16.63 8.78 14.90
N ALA A 74 -17.48 8.66 13.88
CA ALA A 74 -18.56 7.69 13.81
C ALA A 74 -18.07 6.27 13.43
N GLU A 75 -16.88 6.16 12.84
CA GLU A 75 -16.30 4.89 12.38
C GLU A 75 -14.85 4.75 12.90
N PRO A 76 -14.63 4.81 14.23
CA PRO A 76 -13.29 4.86 14.84
C PRO A 76 -12.49 3.56 14.63
N GLU A 77 -13.16 2.47 14.27
CA GLU A 77 -12.55 1.18 13.96
C GLU A 77 -11.91 1.14 12.57
N LYS A 78 -12.23 2.08 11.69
CA LYS A 78 -11.63 2.17 10.35
C LYS A 78 -10.17 2.57 10.42
N ARG A 79 -9.35 1.88 9.64
CA ARG A 79 -7.91 2.05 9.62
C ARG A 79 -7.44 2.41 8.21
N LEU A 80 -6.53 3.38 8.13
CA LEU A 80 -5.87 3.75 6.88
C LEU A 80 -5.03 2.58 6.38
N GLY A 81 -5.10 2.25 5.09
CA GLY A 81 -4.38 1.12 4.52
C GLY A 81 -5.16 -0.21 4.54
N ASP A 82 -6.33 -0.27 5.19
CA ASP A 82 -7.18 -1.45 5.14
C ASP A 82 -7.60 -1.81 3.71
N LEU A 83 -7.59 -3.09 3.42
CA LEU A 83 -8.09 -3.69 2.20
C LEU A 83 -9.29 -4.60 2.52
N PRO A 84 -10.26 -4.73 1.60
CA PRO A 84 -11.45 -5.54 1.83
C PRO A 84 -11.09 -7.02 2.01
N CYS A 85 -11.91 -7.77 2.73
CA CYS A 85 -11.88 -9.23 2.60
C CYS A 85 -12.23 -9.64 1.16
N PRO A 86 -11.69 -10.75 0.64
CA PRO A 86 -12.12 -11.29 -0.64
C PRO A 86 -13.61 -11.62 -0.65
N ASP A 87 -14.18 -11.64 -1.85
CA ASP A 87 -15.49 -12.22 -2.15
C ASP A 87 -15.33 -13.75 -2.22
N ARG A 88 -16.13 -14.50 -1.46
CA ARG A 88 -16.05 -15.96 -1.37
C ARG A 88 -17.31 -16.66 -1.88
N ASP A 89 -18.33 -15.93 -2.31
CA ASP A 89 -19.57 -16.47 -2.87
C ASP A 89 -19.86 -16.00 -4.32
N ASP A 90 -18.94 -15.22 -4.90
CA ASP A 90 -18.91 -14.77 -6.29
C ASP A 90 -20.04 -13.77 -6.65
N ASP A 91 -20.54 -13.02 -5.66
CA ASP A 91 -21.56 -11.99 -5.85
C ASP A 91 -20.99 -10.57 -6.14
N GLY A 92 -19.67 -10.42 -5.95
CA GLY A 92 -18.88 -9.21 -6.09
C GLY A 92 -18.69 -8.39 -4.82
N VAL A 93 -19.17 -8.86 -3.67
CA VAL A 93 -19.13 -8.18 -2.37
C VAL A 93 -18.11 -8.85 -1.45
N ALA A 94 -17.36 -8.04 -0.69
CA ALA A 94 -16.39 -8.55 0.28
C ALA A 94 -17.07 -9.38 1.38
N ASP A 95 -16.50 -10.54 1.72
CA ASP A 95 -17.04 -11.48 2.71
C ASP A 95 -16.24 -11.51 4.03
N PRO A 96 -16.46 -10.55 4.95
CA PRO A 96 -15.92 -10.64 6.28
C PRO A 96 -16.60 -11.74 7.12
N PRO A 97 -15.91 -12.35 8.09
CA PRO A 97 -14.50 -12.16 8.42
C PRO A 97 -13.55 -13.03 7.56
N CYS A 98 -12.41 -12.46 7.17
CA CYS A 98 -11.31 -13.18 6.52
C CYS A 98 -10.16 -13.51 7.50
N SER A 99 -10.52 -14.16 8.61
CA SER A 99 -9.60 -14.44 9.74
C SER A 99 -8.49 -15.44 9.44
N THR A 100 -8.74 -16.42 8.57
CA THR A 100 -7.77 -17.47 8.22
C THR A 100 -7.14 -17.20 6.86
N VAL A 101 -5.98 -17.80 6.60
CA VAL A 101 -5.31 -17.71 5.30
C VAL A 101 -6.24 -18.16 4.16
N ALA A 102 -6.96 -19.28 4.35
CA ALA A 102 -7.92 -19.79 3.37
C ALA A 102 -9.06 -18.79 3.05
N THR A 103 -9.51 -18.01 4.04
CA THR A 103 -10.52 -16.95 3.83
C THR A 103 -9.95 -15.64 3.30
N ARG A 104 -8.61 -15.51 3.23
CA ARG A 104 -7.91 -14.37 2.64
C ARG A 104 -7.58 -14.55 1.17
N LEU A 105 -8.03 -15.65 0.56
CA LEU A 105 -8.06 -15.86 -0.89
C LEU A 105 -9.51 -16.05 -1.34
N GLY A 106 -9.92 -15.33 -2.37
CA GLY A 106 -11.26 -15.41 -2.96
C GLY A 106 -11.32 -14.63 -4.27
N ARG A 107 -12.52 -14.35 -4.77
CA ARG A 107 -12.76 -13.43 -5.89
C ARG A 107 -12.44 -11.99 -5.47
N LEU A 108 -12.12 -11.17 -6.47
CA LEU A 108 -12.02 -9.74 -6.29
C LEU A 108 -13.42 -9.19 -5.94
N PRO A 109 -13.60 -8.48 -4.80
CA PRO A 109 -14.89 -7.93 -4.40
C PRO A 109 -15.20 -6.64 -5.18
N TRP A 110 -15.41 -6.78 -6.49
CA TRP A 110 -15.49 -5.68 -7.45
C TRP A 110 -16.61 -4.68 -7.14
N ARG A 111 -17.77 -5.11 -6.61
CA ARG A 111 -18.83 -4.19 -6.16
C ARG A 111 -18.40 -3.39 -4.95
N THR A 112 -17.75 -4.02 -3.97
CA THR A 112 -17.20 -3.32 -2.80
C THR A 112 -16.15 -2.28 -3.21
N LEU A 113 -15.38 -2.57 -4.25
CA LEU A 113 -14.39 -1.66 -4.81
C LEU A 113 -14.97 -0.59 -5.76
N GLY A 114 -16.28 -0.63 -6.05
CA GLY A 114 -16.92 0.30 -6.97
C GLY A 114 -16.51 0.11 -8.44
N LEU A 115 -16.12 -1.10 -8.81
CA LEU A 115 -15.70 -1.49 -10.16
C LEU A 115 -16.85 -2.14 -10.94
N ALA A 116 -16.64 -2.29 -12.25
CA ALA A 116 -17.40 -3.26 -13.04
C ALA A 116 -16.93 -4.70 -12.73
N ASP A 117 -17.67 -5.70 -13.23
CA ASP A 117 -17.26 -7.12 -13.18
C ASP A 117 -16.04 -7.34 -14.10
N LEU A 118 -14.85 -7.04 -13.57
CA LEU A 118 -13.59 -7.14 -14.29
C LEU A 118 -13.26 -8.60 -14.61
N ARG A 119 -12.93 -8.84 -15.87
CA ARG A 119 -12.59 -10.17 -16.39
C ARG A 119 -11.25 -10.14 -17.11
N ASP A 120 -10.52 -11.24 -16.99
CA ASP A 120 -9.29 -11.43 -17.74
C ASP A 120 -9.54 -11.66 -19.24
N GLY A 121 -8.47 -11.85 -20.01
CA GLY A 121 -8.53 -12.08 -21.45
C GLY A 121 -9.30 -13.32 -21.87
N ASP A 122 -9.44 -14.32 -21.00
CA ASP A 122 -10.17 -15.55 -21.24
C ASP A 122 -11.62 -15.49 -20.70
N GLY A 123 -12.02 -14.35 -20.13
CA GLY A 123 -13.38 -14.08 -19.67
C GLY A 123 -13.64 -14.45 -18.21
N GLU A 124 -12.59 -14.74 -17.45
CA GLU A 124 -12.70 -15.19 -16.06
C GLU A 124 -12.64 -14.04 -15.07
N ARG A 125 -13.37 -14.16 -13.96
CA ARG A 125 -13.30 -13.21 -12.85
C ARG A 125 -11.95 -13.28 -12.16
N LEU A 126 -11.45 -12.12 -11.77
CA LEU A 126 -10.19 -12.01 -11.06
C LEU A 126 -10.29 -12.61 -9.64
N TRP A 127 -9.23 -13.29 -9.23
CA TRP A 127 -8.99 -13.70 -7.85
C TRP A 127 -8.18 -12.65 -7.11
N TYR A 128 -8.28 -12.67 -5.80
CA TYR A 128 -7.71 -11.68 -4.91
C TYR A 128 -7.27 -12.32 -3.60
N ALA A 129 -6.04 -12.04 -3.20
CA ALA A 129 -5.50 -12.39 -1.90
C ALA A 129 -5.00 -11.15 -1.15
N VAL A 130 -5.17 -11.14 0.16
CA VAL A 130 -4.78 -10.05 1.05
C VAL A 130 -3.87 -10.56 2.16
N SER A 131 -2.83 -9.79 2.49
CA SER A 131 -1.94 -10.08 3.62
C SER A 131 -2.66 -9.92 4.96
N VAL A 132 -2.23 -10.69 5.96
CA VAL A 132 -2.85 -10.67 7.30
C VAL A 132 -2.83 -9.28 7.95
N GLY A 133 -1.79 -8.49 7.69
CA GLY A 133 -1.61 -7.16 8.25
C GLY A 133 -2.55 -6.09 7.67
N PHE A 134 -3.05 -6.29 6.44
CA PHE A 134 -3.78 -5.27 5.69
C PHE A 134 -5.27 -5.58 5.51
N LYS A 135 -5.79 -6.72 5.95
CA LYS A 135 -7.23 -7.00 5.88
C LYS A 135 -8.06 -6.13 6.84
N ASN A 136 -9.26 -5.77 6.41
CA ASN A 136 -10.17 -4.93 7.18
C ASN A 136 -11.00 -5.68 8.24
N ASN A 137 -11.15 -7.01 8.17
CA ASN A 137 -11.97 -7.74 9.12
C ASN A 137 -11.58 -9.22 9.34
N PRO A 138 -11.28 -9.64 10.58
CA PRO A 138 -10.96 -8.78 11.71
C PRO A 138 -9.63 -8.06 11.43
N ARG A 139 -9.47 -6.84 11.92
CA ARG A 139 -8.16 -6.16 11.84
C ARG A 139 -7.17 -6.83 12.78
N THR A 140 -5.89 -6.77 12.45
CA THR A 140 -4.86 -7.01 13.45
C THR A 140 -4.96 -5.89 14.50
N ALA A 141 -4.93 -6.26 15.78
CA ALA A 141 -5.10 -5.29 16.85
C ALA A 141 -3.89 -4.34 16.89
N CYS A 142 -4.17 -3.03 16.98
CA CYS A 142 -3.19 -2.01 17.31
C CYS A 142 -3.86 -1.10 18.35
N ALA A 143 -3.68 -1.43 19.62
CA ALA A 143 -4.17 -0.62 20.73
C ALA A 143 -3.13 0.44 21.13
N SER A 144 -1.85 0.07 21.04
CA SER A 144 -0.70 0.93 21.30
C SER A 144 0.21 1.02 20.07
N PRO A 145 0.95 2.13 19.87
CA PRO A 145 1.83 2.28 18.70
C PRO A 145 2.93 1.23 18.56
N GLN A 146 3.31 0.55 19.65
CA GLN A 146 4.30 -0.54 19.63
C GLN A 146 3.70 -1.92 19.35
N ASP A 147 2.37 -2.03 19.24
CA ASP A 147 1.73 -3.32 19.03
C ASP A 147 2.11 -3.88 17.65
N THR A 148 2.27 -5.20 17.59
CA THR A 148 2.52 -5.87 16.33
C THR A 148 1.27 -5.80 15.45
N GLY A 149 1.42 -5.31 14.21
CA GLY A 149 0.35 -5.28 13.22
C GLY A 149 -0.39 -3.96 13.06
N CYS A 150 0.09 -2.88 13.68
CA CYS A 150 -0.21 -1.50 13.27
C CYS A 150 0.18 -1.28 11.79
N ILE A 151 -0.61 -0.50 11.04
CA ILE A 151 -0.25 -0.03 9.69
C ILE A 151 0.43 1.34 9.75
N ASN A 152 1.73 1.39 9.43
CA ASN A 152 2.56 2.60 9.36
C ASN A 152 3.72 2.43 8.37
N SER A 153 4.71 3.30 8.40
CA SER A 153 5.84 3.26 7.46
C SER A 153 6.76 2.05 7.64
N ASP A 154 6.70 1.34 8.77
CA ASP A 154 7.41 0.08 8.97
C ASP A 154 6.62 -1.12 8.42
N SER A 155 5.33 -0.97 8.11
CA SER A 155 4.50 -2.09 7.67
C SER A 155 4.91 -2.62 6.29
N THR A 156 4.74 -3.93 6.11
CA THR A 156 4.95 -4.62 4.84
C THR A 156 3.94 -5.73 4.68
N GLY A 157 3.76 -6.20 3.46
CA GLY A 157 2.98 -7.40 3.19
C GLY A 157 3.59 -8.65 3.83
N SER A 158 2.90 -9.77 3.68
CA SER A 158 3.29 -11.08 4.22
C SER A 158 3.31 -12.18 3.17
N ILE A 159 3.03 -11.84 1.91
CA ILE A 159 2.85 -12.80 0.83
C ILE A 159 4.12 -12.86 -0.03
N THR A 160 4.63 -14.08 -0.24
CA THR A 160 5.71 -14.37 -1.16
C THR A 160 5.20 -14.44 -2.60
N VAL A 161 5.94 -13.88 -3.55
CA VAL A 161 5.65 -14.02 -4.98
C VAL A 161 6.91 -14.36 -5.76
N ARG A 162 6.78 -15.27 -6.73
CA ARG A 162 7.82 -15.71 -7.64
C ARG A 162 7.49 -15.37 -9.10
N ASP A 163 8.53 -15.19 -9.88
CA ASP A 163 8.40 -15.01 -11.33
C ASP A 163 8.31 -16.36 -12.07
N PRO A 164 8.05 -16.36 -13.39
CA PRO A 164 7.96 -17.60 -14.18
C PRO A 164 9.24 -18.44 -14.20
N SER A 165 10.39 -17.88 -13.83
CA SER A 165 11.67 -18.58 -13.70
C SER A 165 11.90 -19.19 -12.32
N ASN A 166 10.88 -19.15 -11.45
CA ASN A 166 10.91 -19.54 -10.04
C ASN A 166 11.79 -18.64 -9.15
N ALA A 167 12.19 -17.46 -9.65
CA ALA A 167 12.96 -16.52 -8.87
C ALA A 167 12.05 -15.80 -7.87
N LEU A 168 12.53 -15.68 -6.63
CA LEU A 168 11.85 -14.93 -5.58
C LEU A 168 11.90 -13.43 -5.93
N VAL A 169 10.74 -12.85 -6.27
CA VAL A 169 10.64 -11.42 -6.62
C VAL A 169 10.08 -10.59 -5.47
N HIS A 170 9.21 -11.17 -4.65
CA HIS A 170 8.67 -10.57 -3.44
C HIS A 170 8.80 -11.59 -2.31
N ASP A 171 9.52 -11.22 -1.26
CA ASP A 171 9.84 -12.13 -0.15
C ASP A 171 8.94 -11.83 1.04
N GLY A 172 8.02 -12.75 1.31
CA GLY A 172 6.97 -12.64 2.31
C GLY A 172 7.39 -13.02 3.73
N ARG A 173 8.62 -13.51 3.95
CA ARG A 173 9.07 -14.02 5.26
C ARG A 173 8.84 -13.03 6.39
N ALA A 174 8.55 -13.58 7.58
CA ALA A 174 8.44 -12.78 8.79
C ALA A 174 9.69 -11.90 8.99
N ARG A 175 9.46 -10.63 9.32
CA ARG A 175 10.53 -9.71 9.67
C ARG A 175 11.15 -10.11 11.01
N VAL A 176 12.47 -10.07 11.05
CA VAL A 176 13.24 -10.34 12.26
C VAL A 176 14.21 -9.19 12.49
N ASN A 177 14.09 -8.52 13.64
CA ASN A 177 14.95 -7.40 14.04
C ASN A 177 16.43 -7.82 14.05
N GLY A 178 17.28 -6.93 13.54
CA GLY A 178 18.73 -7.13 13.39
C GLY A 178 19.14 -8.00 12.19
N THR A 179 18.24 -8.27 11.23
CA THR A 179 18.54 -9.14 10.08
C THR A 179 18.21 -8.47 8.74
N ALA A 180 18.66 -9.07 7.64
CA ALA A 180 18.34 -8.56 6.30
C ALA A 180 16.83 -8.49 6.00
N THR A 181 16.01 -9.35 6.62
CA THR A 181 14.54 -9.34 6.40
C THR A 181 13.85 -8.17 7.09
N GLU A 182 14.48 -7.54 8.09
CA GLU A 182 13.98 -6.30 8.72
C GLU A 182 13.81 -5.16 7.70
N PHE A 183 14.74 -5.07 6.75
CA PHE A 183 14.78 -4.03 5.73
C PHE A 183 14.08 -4.43 4.43
N ASN A 184 13.38 -5.57 4.43
CA ASN A 184 12.70 -6.07 3.26
C ASN A 184 11.25 -5.55 3.19
N TYR A 185 11.03 -4.62 2.26
CA TYR A 185 9.71 -4.03 1.96
C TYR A 185 9.17 -4.53 0.61
N SER A 186 9.63 -5.69 0.13
CA SER A 186 9.18 -6.27 -1.15
C SER A 186 7.94 -7.14 -1.00
N ALA A 187 7.67 -7.71 0.18
CA ALA A 187 6.54 -8.61 0.42
C ALA A 187 5.22 -8.04 -0.11
N ALA A 188 4.43 -8.89 -0.76
CA ALA A 188 3.15 -8.49 -1.33
C ALA A 188 2.12 -8.22 -0.22
N ILE A 189 1.52 -7.03 -0.25
CA ILE A 189 0.39 -6.62 0.58
C ILE A 189 -0.90 -7.28 0.08
N ALA A 190 -1.05 -7.35 -1.24
CA ALA A 190 -2.13 -8.05 -1.89
C ALA A 190 -1.70 -8.56 -3.28
N VAL A 191 -2.42 -9.57 -3.75
CA VAL A 191 -2.19 -10.23 -5.03
C VAL A 191 -3.52 -10.30 -5.76
N VAL A 192 -3.58 -9.82 -7.00
CA VAL A 192 -4.74 -9.99 -7.90
C VAL A 192 -4.32 -10.91 -9.02
N ILE A 193 -5.16 -11.91 -9.34
CA ILE A 193 -4.81 -13.01 -10.23
C ILE A 193 -5.86 -13.12 -11.32
N GLY A 194 -5.42 -13.12 -12.57
CA GLY A 194 -6.21 -13.51 -13.73
C GLY A 194 -5.95 -15.00 -13.97
N PRO A 195 -6.93 -15.88 -13.73
CA PRO A 195 -6.74 -17.33 -13.74
C PRO A 195 -6.56 -17.92 -15.15
N GLY A 196 -6.83 -17.15 -16.20
CA GLY A 196 -6.70 -17.58 -17.58
C GLY A 196 -7.60 -18.76 -17.97
N ALA A 197 -7.34 -19.31 -19.14
CA ALA A 197 -8.03 -20.49 -19.67
C ALA A 197 -7.92 -21.72 -18.74
N VAL A 198 -8.91 -22.62 -18.82
CA VAL A 198 -8.94 -23.88 -18.05
C VAL A 198 -7.70 -24.73 -18.35
N LEU A 199 -7.01 -25.18 -17.29
CA LEU A 199 -5.89 -26.11 -17.35
C LEU A 199 -6.11 -27.35 -16.47
N THR A 200 -5.33 -28.40 -16.75
CA THR A 200 -5.13 -29.48 -15.77
C THR A 200 -3.96 -29.08 -14.88
N ARG A 201 -4.23 -28.93 -13.58
CA ARG A 201 -3.20 -28.55 -12.60
C ARG A 201 -2.11 -29.61 -12.51
N GLN A 202 -0.90 -29.19 -12.18
CA GLN A 202 0.16 -30.14 -11.81
C GLN A 202 -0.30 -31.00 -10.64
N GLY A 203 -0.13 -32.32 -10.75
CA GLY A 203 -0.73 -33.29 -9.82
C GLY A 203 -2.07 -33.88 -10.28
N GLY A 204 -2.61 -33.44 -11.42
CA GLY A 204 -3.70 -34.11 -12.13
C GLY A 204 -5.11 -33.65 -11.79
N ALA A 205 -5.27 -32.62 -10.95
CA ALA A 205 -6.58 -32.02 -10.70
C ALA A 205 -7.03 -31.21 -11.92
N ALA A 206 -8.12 -31.65 -12.56
CA ALA A 206 -8.75 -30.88 -13.62
C ALA A 206 -9.51 -29.69 -13.02
N GLN A 207 -9.34 -28.50 -13.59
CA GLN A 207 -10.14 -27.35 -13.24
C GLN A 207 -11.57 -27.53 -13.78
N ALA A 208 -12.55 -27.60 -12.87
CA ALA A 208 -13.97 -27.68 -13.21
C ALA A 208 -14.66 -26.36 -12.85
N ARG A 209 -15.28 -25.69 -13.83
CA ARG A 209 -15.83 -24.32 -13.69
C ARG A 209 -17.33 -24.26 -14.03
N ASP A 210 -18.03 -25.38 -13.86
CA ASP A 210 -19.36 -25.64 -14.41
C ASP A 210 -20.50 -25.68 -13.38
N ASP A 211 -20.19 -25.63 -12.08
CA ASP A 211 -21.20 -25.58 -11.01
C ASP A 211 -20.91 -24.52 -9.94
N ALA A 212 -21.95 -24.17 -9.17
CA ALA A 212 -21.89 -23.13 -8.15
C ALA A 212 -20.91 -23.45 -7.00
N ALA A 213 -20.74 -24.73 -6.66
CA ALA A 213 -19.77 -25.13 -5.62
C ALA A 213 -18.32 -24.95 -6.10
N SER A 214 -18.12 -25.04 -7.41
CA SER A 214 -16.84 -24.91 -8.07
C SER A 214 -16.42 -23.46 -8.24
N MET A 215 -17.37 -22.54 -8.43
CA MET A 215 -17.13 -21.10 -8.70
C MET A 215 -16.31 -20.38 -7.61
N SER A 216 -16.43 -20.82 -6.35
CA SER A 216 -15.72 -20.25 -5.20
C SER A 216 -14.50 -21.06 -4.73
N ASN A 217 -14.17 -22.16 -5.41
CA ASN A 217 -13.03 -23.00 -5.04
C ASN A 217 -11.78 -22.60 -5.85
N PRO A 218 -10.72 -22.06 -5.23
CA PRO A 218 -9.54 -21.61 -5.96
C PRO A 218 -8.83 -22.72 -6.73
N VAL A 219 -8.93 -23.99 -6.29
CA VAL A 219 -8.36 -25.15 -7.00
C VAL A 219 -8.97 -25.34 -8.39
N ASN A 220 -10.16 -24.79 -8.66
CA ASN A 220 -10.80 -24.89 -9.96
C ASN A 220 -10.37 -23.79 -10.95
N TYR A 221 -9.49 -22.88 -10.53
CA TYR A 221 -9.11 -21.72 -11.33
C TYR A 221 -7.62 -21.46 -11.31
N LEU A 222 -6.96 -21.66 -10.17
CA LEU A 222 -5.57 -21.29 -9.94
C LEU A 222 -4.64 -22.49 -10.07
N ASP A 223 -3.46 -22.24 -10.61
CA ASP A 223 -2.50 -23.23 -11.04
C ASP A 223 -1.42 -23.52 -10.00
N THR A 224 -0.57 -24.49 -10.31
CA THR A 224 0.54 -24.93 -9.46
C THR A 224 1.77 -25.14 -10.33
N ALA A 225 2.92 -24.62 -9.91
CA ALA A 225 4.20 -24.87 -10.56
C ALA A 225 5.35 -24.77 -9.55
N PHE A 226 6.41 -25.56 -9.74
CA PHE A 226 7.61 -25.53 -8.87
C PHE A 226 7.31 -25.68 -7.37
N SER A 227 6.30 -26.48 -7.02
CA SER A 227 5.80 -26.68 -5.64
C SER A 227 5.08 -25.47 -5.02
N GLU A 228 4.94 -24.37 -5.75
CA GLU A 228 4.07 -23.25 -5.40
C GLU A 228 2.65 -23.53 -5.87
N ASP A 229 1.66 -23.36 -5.00
CA ASP A 229 0.25 -23.53 -5.33
C ASP A 229 -0.52 -22.22 -5.10
N ASN A 230 -0.89 -21.55 -6.20
CA ASN A 230 -1.62 -20.29 -6.18
C ASN A 230 -3.01 -20.42 -5.51
N ALA A 231 -3.51 -21.64 -5.29
CA ALA A 231 -4.79 -21.90 -4.63
C ALA A 231 -4.71 -21.97 -3.09
N ASN A 232 -3.52 -21.98 -2.48
CA ASN A 232 -3.37 -22.22 -1.04
C ASN A 232 -2.17 -21.52 -0.37
N PHE A 233 -1.81 -20.32 -0.84
CA PHE A 233 -0.68 -19.54 -0.32
C PHE A 233 -0.59 -19.53 1.22
N VAL A 234 0.60 -19.31 1.76
CA VAL A 234 0.87 -19.22 3.20
C VAL A 234 1.51 -17.85 3.51
N ASP A 235 0.99 -17.17 4.53
CA ASP A 235 1.58 -15.93 5.03
C ASP A 235 2.92 -16.20 5.73
N HIS A 236 3.88 -15.28 5.58
CA HIS A 236 5.18 -15.31 6.25
C HIS A 236 6.10 -16.49 5.88
N ASP A 237 5.84 -17.11 4.72
CA ASP A 237 6.53 -18.29 4.23
C ASP A 237 7.23 -18.01 2.89
N ASP A 238 8.40 -18.62 2.64
CA ASP A 238 9.13 -18.52 1.35
C ASP A 238 9.03 -19.78 0.49
N THR A 239 8.25 -20.78 0.91
CA THR A 239 8.09 -22.08 0.23
C THR A 239 6.70 -22.28 -0.39
N ASN A 240 5.70 -21.49 0.03
CA ASN A 240 4.36 -21.50 -0.55
C ASN A 240 3.70 -20.11 -0.52
N GLY A 241 3.79 -19.37 -1.62
CA GLY A 241 3.17 -18.08 -1.87
C GLY A 241 2.37 -18.08 -3.17
N PHE A 242 2.76 -17.21 -4.10
CA PHE A 242 2.23 -17.19 -5.47
C PHE A 242 3.34 -17.22 -6.50
N ILE A 243 3.03 -17.72 -7.69
CA ILE A 243 3.93 -17.72 -8.83
C ILE A 243 3.21 -17.20 -10.09
N SER A 244 3.85 -16.27 -10.78
CA SER A 244 3.31 -15.70 -12.01
C SER A 244 3.60 -16.58 -13.22
N GLY A 245 2.62 -16.67 -14.10
CA GLY A 245 2.70 -17.29 -15.42
C GLY A 245 3.04 -16.32 -16.55
N PRO A 246 3.18 -16.85 -17.78
CA PRO A 246 2.95 -18.25 -18.12
C PRO A 246 4.21 -19.10 -17.90
N ILE A 247 4.03 -20.35 -17.51
CA ILE A 247 5.10 -21.36 -17.42
C ILE A 247 4.76 -22.52 -18.35
N ARG A 248 5.77 -23.03 -19.05
CA ARG A 248 5.64 -24.18 -19.95
C ARG A 248 6.48 -25.35 -19.46
N SER A 249 5.98 -26.57 -19.67
CA SER A 249 6.74 -27.79 -19.47
C SER A 249 7.89 -27.91 -20.48
N ALA A 250 8.77 -28.90 -20.28
CA ALA A 250 9.80 -29.24 -21.26
C ALA A 250 9.22 -29.69 -22.63
N SER A 251 7.97 -30.17 -22.67
CA SER A 251 7.25 -30.50 -23.91
C SER A 251 6.62 -29.27 -24.59
N GLY A 252 6.65 -28.10 -23.94
CA GLY A 252 6.10 -26.85 -24.46
C GLY A 252 4.63 -26.59 -24.06
N ASP A 253 4.00 -27.52 -23.34
CA ASP A 253 2.63 -27.39 -22.85
C ASP A 253 2.56 -26.32 -21.76
N VAL A 254 1.51 -25.50 -21.75
CA VAL A 254 1.29 -24.53 -20.68
C VAL A 254 0.87 -25.29 -19.41
N ILE A 255 1.63 -25.11 -18.34
CA ILE A 255 1.41 -25.76 -17.05
C ILE A 255 0.96 -24.78 -15.97
N LEU A 256 1.13 -23.48 -16.22
CA LEU A 256 0.62 -22.40 -15.42
C LEU A 256 0.35 -21.20 -16.32
N ASN A 257 -0.86 -20.65 -16.32
CA ASN A 257 -1.26 -19.48 -17.08
C ASN A 257 -1.77 -18.32 -16.22
N ASP A 258 -1.87 -18.51 -14.89
CA ASP A 258 -2.17 -17.44 -13.94
C ASP A 258 -1.31 -16.19 -14.18
N ARG A 259 -1.94 -15.04 -14.38
CA ARG A 259 -1.26 -13.73 -14.46
C ARG A 259 -1.50 -12.95 -13.19
N ILE A 260 -0.46 -12.32 -12.65
CA ILE A 260 -0.53 -11.71 -11.33
C ILE A 260 -0.20 -10.21 -11.40
N ALA A 261 -1.02 -9.40 -10.73
CA ALA A 261 -0.65 -8.06 -10.30
C ALA A 261 -0.45 -8.02 -8.79
N ILE A 262 0.61 -7.33 -8.38
CA ILE A 262 1.11 -7.35 -7.00
C ILE A 262 1.00 -5.94 -6.46
N LEU A 263 0.39 -5.81 -5.29
CA LEU A 263 0.40 -4.59 -4.50
C LEU A 263 1.47 -4.72 -3.41
N THR A 264 2.41 -3.78 -3.35
CA THR A 264 3.51 -3.79 -2.36
C THR A 264 3.52 -2.52 -1.52
N TYR A 265 4.48 -2.44 -0.59
CA TYR A 265 4.77 -1.21 0.18
C TYR A 265 4.88 0.01 -0.73
N GLN A 266 5.66 -0.09 -1.82
CA GLN A 266 5.99 1.05 -2.69
C GLN A 266 4.75 1.65 -3.38
N ASP A 267 3.71 0.84 -3.57
CA ASP A 267 2.46 1.27 -4.18
C ASP A 267 1.54 2.00 -3.18
N LEU A 268 1.49 1.52 -1.94
CA LEU A 268 0.46 1.91 -0.97
C LEU A 268 0.99 2.87 0.09
N VAL A 269 2.02 2.47 0.84
CA VAL A 269 2.39 3.14 2.10
C VAL A 269 2.86 4.58 1.89
N PRO A 270 3.63 4.93 0.84
CA PRO A 270 3.95 6.34 0.54
C PRO A 270 2.73 7.22 0.26
N LEU A 271 1.62 6.66 -0.24
CA LEU A 271 0.36 7.40 -0.38
C LEU A 271 -0.32 7.61 0.97
N LEU A 272 -0.21 6.64 1.88
CA LEU A 272 -0.69 6.75 3.25
C LEU A 272 0.12 7.79 4.03
N GLU A 273 1.45 7.79 3.92
CA GLU A 273 2.34 8.80 4.51
C GLU A 273 1.93 10.23 4.08
N LYS A 274 1.70 10.44 2.77
CA LYS A 274 1.18 11.72 2.25
C LYS A 274 -0.19 12.07 2.81
N ARG A 275 -1.06 11.07 3.00
CA ARG A 275 -2.39 11.28 3.60
C ARG A 275 -2.25 11.72 5.05
N VAL A 276 -1.38 11.06 5.83
CA VAL A 276 -1.10 11.41 7.23
C VAL A 276 -0.60 12.85 7.35
N VAL A 277 0.38 13.26 6.53
CA VAL A 277 0.85 14.66 6.48
C VAL A 277 -0.30 15.64 6.25
N ARG A 278 -1.23 15.30 5.33
CA ARG A 278 -2.40 16.15 5.02
C ARG A 278 -3.36 16.27 6.21
N GLU A 279 -3.66 15.16 6.88
CA GLU A 279 -4.57 15.16 8.05
C GLU A 279 -3.97 15.98 9.21
N VAL A 280 -2.68 15.77 9.49
CA VAL A 280 -1.97 16.52 10.54
C VAL A 280 -1.91 18.02 10.21
N SER A 281 -1.61 18.36 8.95
CA SER A 281 -1.62 19.75 8.46
C SER A 281 -3.00 20.40 8.62
N SER A 282 -4.08 19.68 8.29
CA SER A 282 -5.45 20.16 8.45
C SER A 282 -5.78 20.46 9.91
N CYS A 283 -5.37 19.58 10.84
CA CYS A 283 -5.52 19.82 12.27
C CYS A 283 -4.76 21.05 12.76
N LEU A 284 -3.51 21.22 12.32
CA LEU A 284 -2.69 22.38 12.64
C LEU A 284 -3.32 23.69 12.14
N ASP A 285 -3.81 23.70 10.89
CA ASP A 285 -4.49 24.87 10.29
C ASP A 285 -5.74 25.29 11.07
N GLN A 286 -6.56 24.31 11.46
CA GLN A 286 -7.78 24.56 12.21
C GLN A 286 -7.47 25.03 13.63
N TYR A 287 -6.46 24.43 14.27
CA TYR A 287 -6.00 24.88 15.57
C TYR A 287 -5.51 26.33 15.49
N ALA A 288 -4.69 26.67 14.49
CA ALA A 288 -4.22 28.04 14.28
C ALA A 288 -5.37 29.02 14.04
N THR A 289 -6.40 28.63 13.30
CA THR A 289 -7.59 29.47 13.09
C THR A 289 -8.30 29.82 14.41
N ALA A 290 -8.38 28.87 15.34
CA ALA A 290 -8.95 29.09 16.67
C ALA A 290 -8.02 29.89 17.62
N ASN A 291 -6.73 30.01 17.28
CA ASN A 291 -5.68 30.57 18.14
C ASN A 291 -4.94 31.74 17.48
N GLY A 292 -5.63 32.52 16.65
CA GLY A 292 -5.07 33.76 16.09
C GLY A 292 -3.83 33.55 15.21
N GLY A 293 -3.76 32.41 14.54
CA GLY A 293 -2.64 31.99 13.70
C GLY A 293 -1.52 31.26 14.44
N ARG A 294 -1.64 30.97 15.74
CA ARG A 294 -0.60 30.29 16.53
C ARG A 294 -0.82 28.77 16.60
N TYR A 295 0.27 28.03 16.58
CA TYR A 295 0.28 26.56 16.71
C TYR A 295 0.69 26.15 18.13
N PRO A 296 0.38 24.93 18.59
CA PRO A 296 0.84 24.48 19.89
C PRO A 296 2.36 24.26 19.91
N TRP A 297 2.94 24.01 21.09
CA TRP A 297 4.30 23.48 21.18
C TRP A 297 4.35 22.02 20.81
N ALA A 298 5.51 21.58 20.34
CA ALA A 298 5.75 20.18 20.06
C ALA A 298 5.88 19.38 21.34
N SER A 299 5.63 18.09 21.23
CA SER A 299 5.92 17.14 22.28
C SER A 299 7.40 16.74 22.24
N ASP A 300 7.97 16.50 23.41
CA ASP A 300 9.32 15.99 23.57
C ASP A 300 9.46 14.62 22.89
N THR A 301 10.59 14.38 22.24
CA THR A 301 10.88 13.09 21.62
C THR A 301 11.49 12.11 22.63
N SER A 302 12.06 12.61 23.73
CA SER A 302 12.73 11.82 24.79
C SER A 302 11.79 11.25 25.85
N GLY A 303 10.49 11.57 25.79
CA GLY A 303 9.47 10.99 26.66
C GLY A 303 9.34 9.48 26.45
N ASN A 304 8.73 8.79 27.41
CA ASN A 304 8.40 7.38 27.26
C ASN A 304 7.50 7.24 26.01
N ALA A 305 8.02 6.66 24.93
CA ALA A 305 7.38 6.63 23.60
C ALA A 305 6.03 5.89 23.56
N PHE A 306 5.62 5.35 24.72
CA PHE A 306 4.40 4.60 24.95
C PHE A 306 3.29 5.44 25.60
N ASP A 307 3.61 6.65 26.06
CA ASP A 307 2.67 7.55 26.75
C ASP A 307 1.97 8.50 25.76
N ASN A 308 1.00 9.24 26.30
CA ASN A 308 0.34 10.38 25.65
C ASN A 308 1.37 11.49 25.39
N PHE A 309 1.54 11.89 24.12
CA PHE A 309 2.42 13.00 23.75
C PHE A 309 1.80 14.32 24.20
N ALA A 310 2.24 14.86 25.33
CA ALA A 310 1.87 16.19 25.78
C ALA A 310 2.74 17.26 25.09
N ASP A 311 2.16 18.42 24.79
CA ASP A 311 2.93 19.58 24.36
C ASP A 311 3.87 20.05 25.47
N LYS A 312 5.02 20.65 25.10
CA LYS A 312 6.03 21.08 26.06
C LYS A 312 6.53 22.48 25.76
N SER A 313 6.37 23.40 26.72
CA SER A 313 6.78 24.79 26.54
C SER A 313 8.24 24.91 26.07
N GLY A 314 8.45 25.72 25.04
CA GLY A 314 9.76 25.95 24.43
C GLY A 314 10.18 24.94 23.36
N PHE A 315 9.44 23.84 23.16
CA PHE A 315 9.74 22.86 22.12
C PHE A 315 9.09 23.27 20.81
N ARG A 316 9.85 23.95 19.92
CA ARG A 316 9.38 24.29 18.56
C ARG A 316 9.47 23.13 17.57
N ALA A 317 10.03 21.99 17.98
CA ALA A 317 10.27 20.84 17.13
C ALA A 317 10.18 19.57 17.96
N GLY A 318 9.56 18.53 17.41
CA GLY A 318 9.35 17.26 18.11
C GLY A 318 8.17 16.49 17.53
N ARG A 319 7.45 15.74 18.39
CA ARG A 319 6.26 15.00 17.97
C ARG A 319 5.01 15.86 18.02
N VAL A 320 3.99 15.47 17.26
CA VAL A 320 2.67 16.09 17.34
C VAL A 320 2.00 15.66 18.66
N PRO A 321 1.55 16.60 19.51
CA PRO A 321 0.90 16.25 20.77
C PRO A 321 -0.41 15.49 20.55
N ASP A 322 -0.64 14.42 21.29
CA ASP A 322 -1.94 13.74 21.36
C ASP A 322 -2.95 14.58 22.18
N GLY A 323 -2.45 15.35 23.14
CA GLY A 323 -3.21 16.27 23.98
C GLY A 323 -2.49 17.59 24.17
N LEU A 324 -3.27 18.67 24.29
CA LEU A 324 -2.78 20.04 24.56
C LEU A 324 -3.09 20.47 26.00
N ARG A 325 -3.20 19.46 26.88
CA ARG A 325 -3.29 19.59 28.33
C ARG A 325 -2.16 18.73 28.90
N PRO A 326 -1.51 19.17 29.99
CA PRO A 326 -0.85 18.22 30.87
C PRO A 326 -1.95 17.30 31.42
N ASP A 327 -1.91 16.01 31.10
CA ASP A 327 -2.89 15.04 31.61
C ASP A 327 -2.51 14.63 33.03
N PRO A 328 -3.27 15.01 34.07
CA PRO A 328 -3.10 14.48 35.41
C PRO A 328 -3.96 13.22 35.59
N LEU A 329 -4.32 12.49 34.53
CA LEU A 329 -5.20 11.32 34.54
C LEU A 329 -4.79 10.26 33.49
N ALA A 330 -3.55 10.31 32.98
CA ALA A 330 -3.00 9.25 32.14
C ALA A 330 -3.21 7.92 32.85
N SER A 331 -4.10 7.11 32.30
CA SER A 331 -4.59 5.94 33.01
C SER A 331 -3.63 4.74 32.88
N PRO A 332 -3.53 3.89 33.91
CA PRO A 332 -4.52 3.75 34.97
C PRO A 332 -4.53 5.00 35.87
N PRO A 333 -5.73 5.51 36.18
CA PRO A 333 -5.98 6.93 36.41
C PRO A 333 -4.99 7.51 37.40
N PHE A 334 -4.26 8.54 37.00
CA PHE A 334 -3.46 9.32 37.94
C PHE A 334 -4.40 9.89 38.99
N VAL A 335 -4.29 9.37 40.22
CA VAL A 335 -4.96 9.94 41.38
C VAL A 335 -3.97 10.96 41.96
N PRO A 336 -4.23 12.27 41.84
CA PRO A 336 -3.34 13.27 42.45
C PRO A 336 -3.34 13.04 43.96
N THR A 337 -2.14 12.83 44.54
CA THR A 337 -2.01 13.02 45.99
C THR A 337 -2.28 14.50 46.29
N ALA A 338 -2.95 14.77 47.40
CA ALA A 338 -3.48 16.11 47.72
C ALA A 338 -2.40 17.23 47.81
N SER A 339 -1.11 16.89 47.72
CA SER A 339 0.00 17.85 47.62
C SER A 339 0.48 18.15 46.18
N GLN A 340 -0.07 17.50 45.14
CA GLN A 340 0.25 17.75 43.72
C GLN A 340 -0.93 18.33 42.91
N ALA A 341 -2.12 18.43 43.51
CA ALA A 341 -3.35 18.90 42.85
C ALA A 341 -3.46 20.43 42.62
N LEU A 342 -2.35 21.18 42.61
CA LEU A 342 -2.38 22.66 42.58
C LEU A 342 -1.30 23.32 41.68
N THR A 343 -0.89 22.65 40.61
CA THR A 343 -0.23 23.33 39.46
C THR A 343 -0.77 22.78 38.13
N ASP A 344 -2.10 22.70 38.03
CA ASP A 344 -2.80 22.77 36.75
C ASP A 344 -2.46 24.13 36.13
N THR A 345 -1.48 24.15 35.24
CA THR A 345 -1.25 25.33 34.42
C THR A 345 -1.37 24.89 32.98
N ARG A 346 -2.46 25.35 32.36
CA ARG A 346 -2.56 25.94 31.02
C ARG A 346 -1.27 26.57 30.39
N SER A 347 -0.11 26.46 31.02
CA SER A 347 1.16 27.18 30.79
C SER A 347 1.97 26.67 29.60
N ASP A 348 1.77 25.43 29.14
CA ASP A 348 2.56 24.92 28.01
C ASP A 348 2.09 25.59 26.72
N SER A 349 0.90 25.28 26.19
CA SER A 349 0.31 25.98 25.04
C SER A 349 -0.04 27.47 25.27
N ASN A 350 0.31 28.08 26.41
CA ASN A 350 -0.14 29.40 26.88
C ASN A 350 -1.61 29.42 27.34
N ASP A 351 -1.87 30.05 28.50
CA ASP A 351 -3.18 30.09 29.15
C ASP A 351 -4.33 30.68 28.33
N THR A 352 -4.01 31.45 27.29
CA THR A 352 -5.00 32.08 26.41
C THR A 352 -5.33 31.25 25.17
N MET A 353 -4.58 30.18 24.89
CA MET A 353 -4.81 29.30 23.76
C MET A 353 -5.71 28.13 24.14
N VAL A 354 -6.37 27.55 23.13
CA VAL A 354 -7.24 26.38 23.29
C VAL A 354 -6.39 25.19 23.70
N ASN A 355 -6.77 24.52 24.78
CA ASN A 355 -6.04 23.39 25.36
C ASN A 355 -6.53 22.02 24.82
N ALA A 356 -7.01 21.99 23.58
CA ALA A 356 -7.47 20.77 22.91
C ALA A 356 -7.46 20.96 21.39
N TRP A 357 -7.31 19.86 20.66
CA TRP A 357 -7.55 19.85 19.21
C TRP A 357 -9.03 20.15 18.91
N PRO A 358 -9.35 20.83 17.79
CA PRO A 358 -10.74 21.09 17.40
C PRO A 358 -11.51 19.79 17.11
N ALA A 359 -12.25 19.26 18.09
CA ALA A 359 -12.84 17.92 18.05
C ALA A 359 -13.84 17.65 16.89
N ALA A 360 -14.44 18.70 16.32
CA ALA A 360 -15.38 18.57 15.20
C ALA A 360 -14.71 18.40 13.83
N SER A 361 -13.43 18.74 13.71
CA SER A 361 -12.77 18.92 12.42
C SER A 361 -11.33 18.37 12.38
N CYS A 362 -10.76 18.07 13.54
CA CYS A 362 -9.48 17.41 13.71
C CYS A 362 -9.65 15.98 14.22
N ASN A 363 -8.94 15.05 13.58
CA ASN A 363 -8.99 13.60 13.81
C ASN A 363 -7.72 13.06 14.49
N LEU A 364 -6.98 13.92 15.19
CA LEU A 364 -5.81 13.56 16.01
C LEU A 364 -6.16 13.40 17.49
N GLY A 365 -5.27 12.75 18.24
CA GLY A 365 -5.28 12.74 19.70
C GLY A 365 -6.16 11.66 20.36
N TYR A 366 -6.45 11.86 21.65
CA TYR A 366 -7.11 10.91 22.57
C TYR A 366 -8.49 10.38 22.12
N HIS A 367 -9.07 10.93 21.05
CA HIS A 367 -10.43 10.61 20.60
C HIS A 367 -10.52 9.29 19.80
N ASN A 368 -10.09 8.15 20.37
CA ASN A 368 -10.40 6.80 19.86
C ASN A 368 -9.98 6.51 18.41
N TRP A 369 -9.09 7.31 17.83
CA TRP A 369 -8.70 7.19 16.43
C TRP A 369 -7.61 6.13 16.29
N ARG A 370 -8.00 4.89 15.95
CA ARG A 370 -7.05 3.79 15.77
C ARG A 370 -5.91 4.14 14.83
N TRP A 371 -6.22 4.85 13.75
CA TRP A 371 -5.20 5.27 12.77
C TRP A 371 -4.11 6.14 13.43
N TRP A 372 -4.44 7.03 14.38
CA TRP A 372 -3.43 7.91 14.95
C TRP A 372 -2.41 7.14 15.80
N ASN A 373 -2.85 6.13 16.55
CA ASN A 373 -1.93 5.25 17.29
C ASN A 373 -0.96 4.51 16.36
N GLU A 374 -1.38 4.16 15.14
CA GLU A 374 -0.49 3.49 14.21
C GLU A 374 0.62 4.42 13.69
N TRP A 375 0.28 5.69 13.47
CA TRP A 375 1.15 6.63 12.76
C TRP A 375 1.92 7.59 13.66
N LYS A 376 1.47 7.88 14.89
CA LYS A 376 2.02 8.97 15.71
C LYS A 376 3.53 8.87 16.00
N LEU A 377 4.09 7.66 16.01
CA LEU A 377 5.54 7.44 16.15
C LEU A 377 6.35 7.78 14.90
N HIS A 378 5.72 7.92 13.73
CA HIS A 378 6.37 8.32 12.50
C HIS A 378 6.21 9.81 12.21
N VAL A 379 5.27 10.49 12.88
CA VAL A 379 4.98 11.91 12.61
C VAL A 379 5.77 12.82 13.54
N PHE A 380 6.41 13.80 12.93
CA PHE A 380 7.08 14.89 13.61
C PHE A 380 6.66 16.23 13.03
N TYR A 381 6.78 17.29 13.81
CA TYR A 381 6.53 18.63 13.32
C TYR A 381 7.44 19.66 13.96
N SER A 382 7.55 20.81 13.28
CA SER A 382 8.17 22.01 13.80
C SER A 382 7.34 23.25 13.47
N VAL A 383 7.44 24.28 14.31
CA VAL A 383 6.78 25.58 14.16
C VAL A 383 7.81 26.71 14.16
N ALA A 384 7.60 27.69 13.29
CA ALA A 384 8.38 28.92 13.23
C ALA A 384 8.29 29.73 14.54
N ASP A 385 9.35 30.44 14.90
CA ASP A 385 9.38 31.20 16.16
C ASP A 385 8.28 32.26 16.25
N ALA A 386 7.96 32.92 15.14
CA ALA A 386 6.87 33.91 15.09
C ALA A 386 5.48 33.31 15.39
N TYR A 387 5.29 32.01 15.12
CA TYR A 387 4.01 31.30 15.16
C TYR A 387 3.85 30.37 16.36
N LYS A 388 4.85 30.33 17.25
CA LYS A 388 4.79 29.58 18.52
C LYS A 388 3.68 30.14 19.44
N PRO A 389 3.29 29.38 20.48
CA PRO A 389 2.36 29.85 21.49
C PRO A 389 2.74 31.20 22.11
N ALA A 390 1.77 32.09 22.24
CA ALA A 390 1.91 33.39 22.90
C ALA A 390 0.54 33.93 23.33
N PRO A 391 0.47 34.90 24.26
CA PRO A 391 -0.80 35.46 24.71
C PRO A 391 -1.64 36.00 23.55
N ILE A 392 -2.92 35.61 23.49
CA ILE A 392 -3.91 36.11 22.53
C ILE A 392 -4.79 37.15 23.25
N PRO A 393 -4.72 38.45 22.89
CA PRO A 393 -5.56 39.47 23.51
C PRO A 393 -7.06 39.19 23.29
N PRO A 394 -7.95 39.45 24.26
CA PRO A 394 -9.39 39.16 24.15
C PRO A 394 -10.13 39.97 23.08
N ASP A 395 -9.57 41.09 22.64
CA ASP A 395 -10.21 42.15 21.83
C ASP A 395 -9.48 42.49 20.53
N ALA A 396 -8.28 41.94 20.31
CA ALA A 396 -7.62 42.03 19.01
C ALA A 396 -8.21 40.96 18.09
N ALA A 397 -8.71 41.35 16.92
CA ALA A 397 -8.72 40.43 15.79
C ALA A 397 -7.28 39.96 15.63
N ALA A 398 -6.96 38.76 16.12
CA ALA A 398 -5.60 38.34 16.34
C ALA A 398 -4.85 38.47 15.03
N VAL A 399 -3.95 39.46 14.96
CA VAL A 399 -3.15 39.68 13.76
C VAL A 399 -2.25 38.47 13.68
N ALA A 400 -2.49 37.62 12.69
CA ALA A 400 -1.64 36.47 12.42
C ALA A 400 -0.19 36.96 12.38
N PRO A 401 0.76 36.27 13.04
CA PRO A 401 2.15 36.68 13.03
C PRO A 401 2.63 36.89 11.60
N ALA A 402 3.40 37.95 11.33
CA ALA A 402 4.05 38.13 10.04
C ALA A 402 5.36 37.33 10.02
N CYS A 403 5.72 36.76 8.88
CA CYS A 403 7.01 36.08 8.75
C CYS A 403 8.16 37.09 8.81
N GLY A 404 9.04 36.90 9.81
CA GLY A 404 10.38 37.50 9.93
C GLY A 404 11.40 36.56 10.58
N SER A 405 10.98 35.35 10.98
CA SER A 405 11.78 34.25 11.54
C SER A 405 11.07 32.91 11.26
N CYS A 406 10.71 32.69 9.99
CA CYS A 406 10.00 31.49 9.55
C CYS A 406 10.97 30.35 9.22
N LEU A 407 10.45 29.13 9.16
CA LEU A 407 11.24 27.95 8.84
C LEU A 407 11.73 28.06 7.40
N GLY A 408 12.99 27.74 7.17
CA GLY A 408 13.56 27.64 5.83
C GLY A 408 13.49 26.22 5.28
N LEU A 409 13.34 26.11 3.96
CA LEU A 409 13.19 24.83 3.28
C LEU A 409 14.23 24.67 2.16
N SER A 410 15.00 23.60 2.23
CA SER A 410 15.76 23.03 1.12
C SER A 410 14.80 22.25 0.22
N THR A 411 14.58 22.70 -1.01
CA THR A 411 13.81 21.96 -2.03
C THR A 411 14.69 21.62 -3.24
N PRO A 412 14.31 20.65 -4.09
CA PRO A 412 15.14 20.28 -5.24
C PRO A 412 15.27 21.43 -6.25
N THR A 413 14.35 22.40 -6.21
CA THR A 413 14.32 23.60 -7.07
C THR A 413 15.03 24.80 -6.46
N GLY A 414 15.63 24.65 -5.28
CA GLY A 414 16.31 25.72 -4.53
C GLY A 414 15.69 25.96 -3.16
N THR A 415 16.08 27.06 -2.53
CA THR A 415 15.57 27.47 -1.22
C THR A 415 14.23 28.18 -1.35
N VAL A 416 13.21 27.75 -0.60
CA VAL A 416 11.92 28.48 -0.49
C VAL A 416 11.96 29.37 0.75
N PRO A 417 11.47 30.62 0.71
CA PRO A 417 11.33 31.41 1.91
C PRO A 417 10.05 31.03 2.66
N GLU A 418 10.24 30.73 3.95
CA GLU A 418 9.31 31.00 5.05
C GLU A 418 8.05 30.11 5.17
N ALA A 419 8.22 28.95 5.79
CA ALA A 419 7.10 28.16 6.32
C ALA A 419 6.81 28.51 7.79
N ARG A 420 5.52 28.60 8.13
CA ARG A 420 4.96 28.75 9.47
C ARG A 420 5.11 27.48 10.29
N TYR A 421 4.93 26.33 9.64
CA TYR A 421 5.18 25.01 10.22
C TYR A 421 5.71 24.04 9.16
N PHE A 422 6.34 22.97 9.64
CA PHE A 422 6.79 21.82 8.86
C PHE A 422 6.30 20.54 9.55
N VAL A 423 5.77 19.59 8.78
CA VAL A 423 5.37 18.26 9.23
C VAL A 423 6.14 17.25 8.39
N ALA A 424 6.72 16.23 9.03
CA ALA A 424 7.35 15.11 8.36
C ALA A 424 6.83 13.78 8.89
N VAL A 425 6.69 12.82 7.99
CA VAL A 425 6.46 11.41 8.29
C VAL A 425 7.71 10.65 7.88
N GLY A 426 8.37 10.01 8.85
CA GLY A 426 9.52 9.16 8.60
C GLY A 426 9.09 7.89 7.85
N GLY A 427 9.75 7.61 6.73
CA GLY A 427 9.41 6.49 5.85
C GLY A 427 9.90 5.13 6.39
N ARG A 428 9.94 4.12 5.51
CA ARG A 428 10.55 2.82 5.80
C ARG A 428 11.98 2.94 6.32
N ARG A 429 12.42 1.98 7.15
CA ARG A 429 13.81 1.91 7.62
C ARG A 429 14.81 1.85 6.44
N LEU A 430 15.86 2.65 6.53
CA LEU A 430 16.94 2.75 5.54
C LEU A 430 18.23 2.11 6.06
N VAL A 431 18.78 1.18 5.28
CA VAL A 431 20.06 0.49 5.59
C VAL A 431 21.26 1.45 5.54
N SER A 432 21.15 2.53 4.77
CA SER A 432 22.22 3.49 4.53
C SER A 432 22.45 4.48 5.69
N VAL A 433 21.55 4.50 6.68
CA VAL A 433 21.61 5.38 7.86
C VAL A 433 22.27 4.63 9.02
N ASN A 434 22.97 5.35 9.91
CA ASN A 434 23.70 4.76 11.03
C ASN A 434 22.79 3.84 11.89
N ALA A 435 23.31 2.66 12.25
CA ALA A 435 22.58 1.58 12.93
C ALA A 435 21.31 1.07 12.20
N GLY A 436 21.02 1.50 10.97
CA GLY A 436 19.86 1.05 10.19
C GLY A 436 18.52 1.52 10.76
N GLN A 437 18.47 2.68 11.41
CA GLN A 437 17.22 3.23 11.98
C GLN A 437 16.47 2.22 12.87
N PRO A 438 17.07 1.77 13.99
CA PRO A 438 16.40 0.86 14.90
C PRO A 438 15.14 1.54 15.45
N ARG A 439 14.02 0.80 15.54
CA ARG A 439 12.73 1.30 16.09
C ARG A 439 12.07 0.20 16.94
N SER A 440 12.85 -0.45 17.80
CA SER A 440 12.44 -1.70 18.47
C SER A 440 12.27 -1.54 19.98
N VAL A 441 13.00 -0.63 20.62
CA VAL A 441 12.92 -0.36 22.05
C VAL A 441 12.57 1.11 22.34
N ALA A 442 12.18 1.42 23.56
CA ALA A 442 11.79 2.78 23.96
C ALA A 442 12.81 3.86 23.56
N GLY A 443 14.10 3.60 23.81
CA GLY A 443 15.19 4.53 23.45
C GLY A 443 15.35 4.74 21.95
N ASP A 444 15.05 3.71 21.15
CA ASP A 444 15.05 3.81 19.69
C ASP A 444 13.91 4.73 19.21
N LEU A 445 12.72 4.52 19.75
CA LEU A 445 11.51 5.25 19.39
C LEU A 445 11.57 6.73 19.82
N ALA A 446 12.40 7.04 20.82
CA ALA A 446 12.63 8.38 21.33
C ALA A 446 13.62 9.21 20.49
N ASN A 447 14.41 8.58 19.63
CA ASN A 447 15.44 9.23 18.83
C ASN A 447 14.92 9.58 17.43
N PRO A 448 14.75 10.87 17.08
CA PRO A 448 14.25 11.27 15.76
C PRO A 448 15.13 10.83 14.60
N ALA A 449 16.44 10.64 14.81
CA ALA A 449 17.37 10.15 13.78
C ALA A 449 17.07 8.71 13.33
N ASN A 450 16.27 7.96 14.10
CA ASN A 450 15.78 6.65 13.70
C ASN A 450 14.56 6.74 12.78
N PHE A 451 14.00 7.92 12.56
CA PHE A 451 12.82 8.13 11.72
C PHE A 451 13.07 9.05 10.54
N LEU A 452 13.86 10.12 10.76
CA LEU A 452 14.08 11.21 9.82
C LEU A 452 15.51 11.20 9.29
N GLU A 453 15.73 11.85 8.13
CA GLU A 453 17.05 11.97 7.51
C GLU A 453 17.46 13.42 7.21
N GLY A 454 18.77 13.65 7.07
CA GLY A 454 19.30 14.95 6.64
C GLY A 454 18.95 16.10 7.60
N GLU A 455 18.55 17.25 7.04
CA GLU A 455 18.14 18.44 7.82
C GLU A 455 16.87 18.20 8.66
N ASN A 456 16.09 17.14 8.39
CA ASN A 456 14.85 16.87 9.11
C ASN A 456 15.07 16.30 10.51
N VAL A 457 16.28 15.82 10.83
CA VAL A 457 16.62 15.40 12.18
C VAL A 457 16.79 16.63 13.07
N PHE A 458 15.78 16.92 13.91
CA PHE A 458 15.78 18.08 14.80
C PHE A 458 17.04 18.11 15.68
N GLY A 459 17.76 19.24 15.65
CA GLY A 459 19.05 19.40 16.34
C GLY A 459 20.29 19.33 15.44
N ALA A 460 20.12 19.21 14.11
CA ALA A 460 21.18 19.46 13.14
C ALA A 460 21.67 20.92 13.17
N LEU A 461 22.85 21.17 12.59
CA LEU A 461 23.67 22.39 12.66
C LEU A 461 22.99 23.72 12.29
N THR A 462 21.75 23.69 11.79
CA THR A 462 20.91 24.83 11.41
C THR A 462 19.49 24.64 11.98
N PRO A 463 19.19 25.13 13.18
CA PRO A 463 17.81 25.14 13.67
C PRO A 463 16.90 25.91 12.70
N ASP A 464 15.65 25.47 12.59
CA ASP A 464 14.62 26.04 11.71
C ASP A 464 14.86 25.85 10.19
N TRP A 465 15.68 24.87 9.78
CA TRP A 465 15.85 24.49 8.36
C TRP A 465 15.46 23.03 8.11
N PHE A 466 14.69 22.76 7.05
CA PHE A 466 14.17 21.42 6.73
C PHE A 466 14.32 21.09 5.25
N ALA A 467 14.30 19.80 4.91
CA ALA A 467 14.44 19.30 3.55
C ALA A 467 13.17 18.65 3.02
N ILE A 468 12.85 18.97 1.77
CA ILE A 468 11.84 18.30 0.97
C ILE A 468 12.55 17.73 -0.26
N ALA A 469 12.62 16.42 -0.37
CA ALA A 469 13.28 15.76 -1.48
C ALA A 469 12.53 14.51 -1.92
N ALA A 470 12.84 14.01 -3.12
CA ALA A 470 12.34 12.73 -3.57
C ALA A 470 13.00 11.60 -2.76
N ALA A 471 12.28 10.48 -2.59
CA ALA A 471 12.81 9.32 -1.91
C ALA A 471 14.03 8.73 -2.66
N THR A 472 15.06 8.38 -1.91
CA THR A 472 16.31 7.78 -2.37
C THR A 472 16.69 6.61 -1.46
N GLY A 473 17.88 6.04 -1.65
CA GLY A 473 18.41 5.03 -0.72
C GLY A 473 18.76 5.57 0.66
N SER A 474 18.84 6.89 0.85
CA SER A 474 19.31 7.56 2.08
C SER A 474 18.43 8.71 2.57
N PHE A 475 17.26 8.89 1.96
CA PHE A 475 16.27 9.89 2.36
C PHE A 475 14.90 9.42 1.90
N ASN A 476 13.90 9.35 2.76
CA ASN A 476 12.52 9.00 2.39
C ASN A 476 11.45 9.71 3.22
N ASP A 477 11.81 10.77 3.93
CA ASP A 477 10.84 11.61 4.63
C ASP A 477 9.78 12.19 3.69
N VAL A 478 8.50 11.98 4.05
CA VAL A 478 7.37 12.60 3.38
C VAL A 478 6.94 13.81 4.19
N ALA A 479 6.99 15.00 3.59
CA ALA A 479 6.78 16.25 4.30
C ALA A 479 5.67 17.14 3.72
N GLY A 480 5.15 18.02 4.56
CA GLY A 480 4.21 19.09 4.24
C GLY A 480 4.48 20.35 5.06
N TYR A 481 4.09 21.50 4.54
CA TYR A 481 4.38 22.81 5.13
C TYR A 481 3.35 23.84 4.68
N ARG A 482 3.31 24.98 5.37
CA ARG A 482 2.53 26.17 4.99
C ARG A 482 3.20 27.45 5.43
#